data_AF-Q9JLJ6-F1
#
_entry.id   AF-Q9JLJ6-F1
#
_cell.length_a   1.000
_cell.length_b   1.000
_cell.length_c   1.000
_cell.angle_alpha   90.00
_cell.angle_beta   90.00
_cell.angle_gamma   90.00
#
_symmetry.space_group_name_H-M   'P 1'
#
loop_
_entity.id
_entity.type
_entity.pdbx_description
1 polymer ?
#
loop_
_entity_poly.entity_id
_entity_poly.type
_entity_poly.pdbx_seq_one_letter_code
_entity_poly.pdbx_strand_id
1 'polypeptide(L)'
;MPFGLKLRRTRRYNVLSKNCFVARIRLLDSVLEGIRTRHPPIVVHCSAGVGRTGVVILSELMIYCLEHNEKVEVPTMLRFLREQRMFMIQTIAQYKFVYQVLVQFLQNSRLI
;
A
#
# COMPACT_ATOMS: atom_id res chain seq x y z
N MET A 1 -0.85 -9.74 -7.96
CA MET A 1 -1.57 -8.83 -7.05
C MET A 1 -3.05 -9.02 -7.27
N PRO A 2 -3.87 -9.00 -6.21
CA PRO A 2 -5.32 -8.91 -6.36
C PRO A 2 -5.69 -7.62 -7.10
N PHE A 3 -6.90 -7.58 -7.68
CA PHE A 3 -7.46 -6.37 -8.30
C PHE A 3 -6.72 -5.85 -9.56
N GLY A 4 -5.86 -6.67 -10.18
CA GLY A 4 -5.13 -6.28 -11.39
C GLY A 4 -4.05 -5.20 -11.18
N LEU A 5 -3.74 -4.85 -9.92
CA LEU A 5 -2.78 -3.81 -9.59
C LEU A 5 -1.35 -4.19 -10.02
N LYS A 6 -0.67 -3.28 -10.73
CA LYS A 6 0.72 -3.47 -11.17
C LYS A 6 1.56 -2.26 -10.80
N LEU A 7 2.50 -2.45 -9.88
CA LEU A 7 3.56 -1.48 -9.60
C LEU A 7 4.34 -1.26 -10.91
N ARG A 8 4.25 -0.06 -11.48
CA ARG A 8 4.99 0.29 -12.70
C ARG A 8 6.49 0.31 -12.39
N ARG A 9 7.31 -0.12 -13.35
CA ARG A 9 8.78 -0.18 -13.23
C ARG A 9 9.32 1.09 -12.55
N THR A 10 10.25 0.89 -11.62
CA THR A 10 10.99 1.95 -10.94
C THR A 10 11.53 2.94 -11.96
N ARG A 11 10.96 4.14 -12.02
CA ARG A 11 11.64 5.29 -12.60
C ARG A 11 12.35 6.01 -11.46
N ARG A 12 13.61 6.42 -11.66
CA ARG A 12 14.29 7.31 -10.72
C ARG A 12 13.61 8.66 -10.81
N TYR A 13 12.86 9.02 -9.78
CA TYR A 13 12.33 10.37 -9.60
C TYR A 13 13.28 11.10 -8.66
N ASN A 14 13.78 12.28 -9.05
CA ASN A 14 14.51 13.17 -8.15
C ASN A 14 13.48 13.82 -7.22
N VAL A 15 13.29 13.27 -6.03
CA VAL A 15 12.43 13.87 -5.01
C VAL A 15 13.30 14.75 -4.13
N LEU A 16 13.19 16.08 -4.31
CA LEU A 16 13.97 17.10 -3.60
C LEU A 16 13.61 17.23 -2.11
N SER A 17 12.49 16.66 -1.67
CA SER A 17 11.98 16.76 -0.29
C SER A 17 12.01 15.42 0.43
N LYS A 18 12.66 15.38 1.60
CA LYS A 18 12.78 14.18 2.47
C LYS A 18 11.54 13.91 3.33
N ASN A 19 10.49 14.73 3.26
CA ASN A 19 9.32 14.65 4.14
C ASN A 19 8.08 14.26 3.31
N CYS A 20 7.93 12.97 2.99
CA CYS A 20 6.74 12.49 2.28
C CYS A 20 5.70 12.01 3.30
N PHE A 21 4.74 12.90 3.60
CA PHE A 21 3.53 12.57 4.35
C PHE A 21 2.61 11.71 3.46
N VAL A 22 2.06 10.63 4.04
CA VAL A 22 1.16 9.70 3.34
C VAL A 22 -0.22 10.35 3.26
N ALA A 23 -0.63 10.80 2.08
CA ALA A 23 -2.02 11.15 1.81
C ALA A 23 -2.77 9.87 1.46
N ARG A 24 -3.90 9.63 2.15
CA ARG A 24 -4.86 8.54 1.86
C ARG A 24 -5.12 8.49 0.35
N ILE A 25 -4.79 7.36 -0.26
CA ILE A 25 -4.79 7.18 -1.71
C ILE A 25 -6.25 6.91 -2.11
N ARG A 26 -7.04 7.97 -2.38
CA ARG A 26 -8.38 7.91 -3.03
C ARG A 26 -8.36 7.30 -4.45
N LEU A 27 -7.29 6.58 -4.81
CA LEU A 27 -6.99 6.04 -6.14
C LEU A 27 -7.40 4.56 -6.26
N LEU A 28 -7.58 3.85 -5.14
CA LEU A 28 -7.92 2.43 -5.18
C LEU A 28 -9.39 2.22 -5.58
N ASP A 29 -10.30 3.09 -5.10
CA ASP A 29 -11.74 3.03 -5.43
C ASP A 29 -11.99 3.10 -6.96
N SER A 30 -11.34 4.05 -7.65
CA SER A 30 -11.53 4.26 -9.09
C SER A 30 -10.79 3.26 -9.99
N VAL A 31 -9.74 2.59 -9.49
CA VAL A 31 -9.06 1.51 -10.23
C VAL A 31 -9.94 0.26 -10.32
N LEU A 32 -10.86 0.09 -9.38
CA LEU A 32 -11.75 -1.09 -9.30
C LEU A 32 -13.13 -0.88 -9.93
N GLU A 33 -13.62 0.36 -10.03
CA GLU A 33 -14.91 0.65 -10.70
C GLU A 33 -14.91 0.50 -12.24
N GLY A 34 -13.81 0.07 -12.87
CA GLY A 34 -13.77 -0.17 -14.33
C GLY A 34 -13.91 1.08 -15.21
N ILE A 35 -14.09 2.26 -14.60
CA ILE A 35 -14.08 3.55 -15.28
C ILE A 35 -12.63 3.83 -15.72
N ARG A 36 -12.40 3.93 -17.02
CA ARG A 36 -11.09 4.21 -17.64
C ARG A 36 -10.58 5.63 -17.39
N THR A 37 -10.89 6.26 -16.26
CA THR A 37 -10.16 7.44 -15.80
C THR A 37 -8.82 6.97 -15.26
N ARG A 38 -7.82 6.89 -16.15
CA ARG A 38 -6.45 6.54 -15.78
C ARG A 38 -5.87 7.62 -14.89
N HIS A 39 -6.17 7.56 -13.59
CA HIS A 39 -5.51 8.43 -12.65
C HIS A 39 -4.00 8.17 -12.68
N PRO A 40 -3.17 9.22 -12.62
CA PRO A 40 -1.73 9.06 -12.65
C PRO A 40 -1.28 8.23 -11.44
N PRO A 41 -0.27 7.36 -11.60
CA PRO A 41 0.25 6.57 -10.50
C PRO A 41 0.86 7.48 -9.44
N ILE A 42 0.59 7.18 -8.17
CA ILE A 42 1.21 7.88 -7.05
C ILE A 42 2.61 7.30 -6.82
N VAL A 43 3.59 8.19 -6.68
CA VAL A 43 4.97 7.80 -6.36
C VAL A 43 5.12 7.72 -4.85
N VAL A 44 5.43 6.53 -4.35
CA VAL A 44 5.80 6.30 -2.94
C VAL A 44 7.26 5.90 -2.89
N HIS A 45 8.08 6.62 -2.12
CA HIS A 45 9.50 6.30 -1.98
C HIS A 45 9.97 6.47 -0.54
N CYS A 46 11.12 5.88 -0.25
CA CYS A 46 11.91 6.18 0.94
C CYS A 46 13.38 6.30 0.50
N SER A 47 14.33 5.69 1.20
CA SER A 47 15.73 5.62 0.76
C SER A 47 15.89 4.56 -0.35
N ALA A 48 15.67 3.28 -0.04
CA ALA A 48 15.75 2.19 -1.02
C ALA A 48 14.40 1.90 -1.74
N GLY A 49 13.32 2.53 -1.29
CA GLY A 49 11.98 2.33 -1.86
C GLY A 49 11.39 0.94 -1.60
N VAL A 50 11.75 0.28 -0.50
CA VAL A 50 11.27 -1.09 -0.18
C VAL A 50 10.75 -1.26 1.26
N GLY A 51 11.44 -0.75 2.28
CA GLY A 51 11.03 -0.90 3.69
C GLY A 51 9.80 -0.06 4.05
N ARG A 52 9.99 1.23 4.34
CA ARG A 52 8.90 2.18 4.66
C ARG A 52 7.89 2.31 3.52
N THR A 53 8.36 2.28 2.27
CA THR A 53 7.50 2.24 1.08
C THR A 53 6.56 1.04 1.09
N GLY A 54 7.06 -0.14 1.47
CA GLY A 54 6.25 -1.34 1.58
C GLY A 54 5.23 -1.27 2.72
N VAL A 55 5.58 -0.66 3.85
CA VAL A 55 4.64 -0.44 4.96
C VAL A 55 3.46 0.41 4.48
N VAL A 56 3.72 1.55 3.83
CA VAL A 56 2.67 2.45 3.34
C VAL A 56 1.76 1.76 2.33
N ILE A 57 2.34 1.11 1.33
CA ILE A 57 1.57 0.43 0.28
C ILE A 57 0.76 -0.73 0.85
N LEU A 58 1.36 -1.56 1.72
CA LEU A 58 0.65 -2.70 2.31
C LEU A 58 -0.49 -2.25 3.21
N SER A 59 -0.25 -1.26 4.09
CA SER A 59 -1.30 -0.73 4.97
C SER A 59 -2.49 -0.21 4.17
N GLU A 60 -2.26 0.57 3.11
CA GLU A 60 -3.34 1.11 2.28
C GLU A 60 -4.16 0.01 1.59
N LEU A 61 -3.49 -0.99 1.01
CA LEU A 61 -4.17 -2.11 0.36
C LEU A 61 -4.99 -2.93 1.35
N MET A 62 -4.48 -3.13 2.56
CA MET A 62 -5.19 -3.89 3.59
C MET A 62 -6.35 -3.10 4.19
N ILE A 63 -6.21 -1.79 4.39
CA ILE A 63 -7.32 -0.90 4.78
C ILE A 63 -8.43 -0.98 3.73
N TYR A 64 -8.08 -0.86 2.45
CA TYR A 64 -9.03 -1.02 1.35
C TYR A 64 -9.76 -2.37 1.42
N CYS A 65 -9.02 -3.46 1.66
CA CYS A 65 -9.62 -4.78 1.79
C CYS A 65 -10.61 -4.84 2.96
N LEU A 66 -10.29 -4.21 4.10
CA LEU A 66 -11.18 -4.15 5.26
C LEU A 66 -12.43 -3.31 4.97
N GLU A 67 -12.29 -2.15 4.31
CA GLU A 67 -13.42 -1.27 3.96
C GLU A 67 -14.41 -1.94 2.98
N HIS A 68 -13.90 -2.80 2.09
CA HIS A 68 -14.69 -3.49 1.06
C HIS A 68 -15.01 -4.94 1.42
N ASN A 69 -14.69 -5.37 2.64
CA ASN A 69 -14.90 -6.74 3.14
C ASN A 69 -14.26 -7.84 2.26
N GLU A 70 -13.11 -7.51 1.66
CA GLU A 70 -12.30 -8.42 0.85
C GLU A 70 -11.47 -9.35 1.73
N LYS A 71 -11.57 -10.66 1.46
CA LYS A 71 -10.89 -11.69 2.24
C LYS A 71 -9.46 -11.92 1.76
N VAL A 72 -8.55 -11.04 2.15
CA VAL A 72 -7.12 -11.17 1.85
C VAL A 72 -6.29 -11.07 3.12
N GLU A 73 -5.42 -12.06 3.33
CA GLU A 73 -4.48 -12.08 4.44
C GLU A 73 -3.28 -11.15 4.20
N VAL A 74 -2.84 -10.45 5.24
CA VAL A 74 -1.64 -9.57 5.23
C VAL A 74 -0.39 -10.26 4.64
N PRO A 75 0.01 -11.49 5.06
CA PRO A 75 1.17 -12.18 4.46
C PRO A 75 0.99 -12.49 2.97
N THR A 76 -0.24 -12.78 2.54
CA THR A 76 -0.56 -13.06 1.14
C THR A 76 -0.40 -11.79 0.29
N MET A 77 -0.92 -10.65 0.76
CA MET A 77 -0.73 -9.36 0.10
C MET A 77 0.75 -8.96 0.04
N LEU A 78 1.50 -9.17 1.12
CA LEU A 78 2.94 -8.91 1.15
C LEU A 78 3.71 -9.77 0.14
N ARG A 79 3.33 -11.05 -0.03
CA ARG A 79 3.93 -11.92 -1.05
C ARG A 79 3.73 -11.33 -2.45
N PHE A 80 2.51 -10.91 -2.78
CA PHE A 80 2.26 -10.29 -4.08
C PHE A 80 3.04 -8.98 -4.30
N LEU A 81 3.23 -8.17 -3.26
CA LEU A 81 4.09 -6.99 -3.33
C LEU A 81 5.55 -7.36 -3.64
N ARG A 82 6.06 -8.42 -2.99
CA ARG A 82 7.43 -8.91 -3.19
C ARG A 82 7.67 -9.50 -4.58
N GLU A 83 6.64 -10.09 -5.20
CA GLU A 83 6.68 -10.53 -6.61
C GLU A 83 6.83 -9.36 -7.59
N GLN A 84 6.29 -8.18 -7.26
CA GLN A 84 6.40 -6.99 -8.12
C GLN A 84 7.65 -6.14 -7.83
N ARG A 85 8.07 -6.09 -6.56
CA ARG A 85 9.29 -5.42 -6.11
C ARG A 85 9.88 -6.19 -4.95
N MET A 86 11.08 -6.73 -5.14
CA MET A 86 11.78 -7.49 -4.11
C MET A 86 12.00 -6.67 -2.81
N PHE A 87 12.13 -7.36 -1.68
CA PHE A 87 12.44 -6.80 -0.35
C PHE A 87 11.42 -5.82 0.24
N MET A 88 10.19 -5.78 -0.29
CA MET A 88 9.11 -5.00 0.33
C MET A 88 8.91 -5.46 1.79
N ILE A 89 8.96 -4.49 2.71
CA ILE A 89 9.00 -4.68 4.17
C ILE A 89 10.21 -5.53 4.60
N GLN A 90 11.19 -4.89 5.25
CA GLN A 90 12.51 -5.50 5.52
C GLN A 90 12.67 -6.01 6.95
N THR A 91 11.90 -5.48 7.91
CA THR A 91 12.08 -5.80 9.33
C THR A 91 10.78 -6.28 9.98
N ILE A 92 10.90 -7.07 11.04
CA ILE A 92 9.77 -7.54 11.85
C ILE A 92 9.02 -6.34 12.46
N ALA A 93 9.74 -5.31 12.90
CA ALA A 93 9.13 -4.09 13.43
C ALA A 93 8.23 -3.39 12.40
N GLN A 94 8.65 -3.31 11.14
CA GLN A 94 7.83 -2.76 10.06
C GLN A 94 6.58 -3.61 9.80
N TYR A 95 6.73 -4.94 9.81
CA TYR A 95 5.61 -5.86 9.61
C TYR A 95 4.59 -5.77 10.77
N LYS A 96 5.07 -5.76 12.02
CA LYS A 96 4.24 -5.55 13.22
C LYS A 96 3.53 -4.20 13.20
N PHE A 97 4.21 -3.16 12.73
CA PHE A 97 3.63 -1.83 12.61
C PHE A 97 2.44 -1.80 11.63
N VAL A 98 2.48 -2.57 10.53
CA VAL A 98 1.32 -2.71 9.64
C VAL A 98 0.10 -3.21 10.41
N TYR A 99 0.24 -4.26 11.23
CA TYR A 99 -0.86 -4.74 12.07
C TYR A 99 -1.36 -3.70 13.07
N GLN A 100 -0.45 -2.93 13.69
CA GLN A 100 -0.84 -1.85 14.61
C GLN A 100 -1.70 -0.80 13.90
N VAL A 101 -1.32 -0.42 12.68
CA VAL A 101 -2.10 0.51 11.83
C VAL A 101 -3.48 -0.07 11.52
N LEU A 102 -3.58 -1.35 11.16
CA LEU A 102 -4.87 -1.99 10.84
C LEU A 102 -5.79 -2.09 12.06
N VAL A 103 -5.24 -2.45 13.22
CA VAL A 103 -6.00 -2.48 14.48
C VAL A 103 -6.50 -1.08 14.83
N GLN A 104 -5.63 -0.06 14.75
CA GLN A 104 -6.01 1.32 15.03
C GLN A 104 -7.05 1.83 14.02
N PHE A 105 -6.94 1.44 12.75
CA PHE A 105 -7.94 1.76 11.72
C PHE A 105 -9.31 1.18 12.10
N LEU A 106 -9.37 -0.11 12.47
CA LEU A 106 -10.60 -0.76 12.86
C LEU A 106 -11.20 -0.16 14.14
N GLN A 107 -10.39 0.21 15.13
CA GLN A 107 -10.85 0.87 16.35
C GLN A 107 -11.47 2.26 16.10
N ASN A 108 -10.96 2.98 15.10
CA ASN A 108 -11.45 4.31 14.75
C ASN A 108 -12.61 4.27 13.76
N SER A 109 -12.78 3.14 13.08
CA SER A 109 -13.86 2.91 12.12
C SER A 109 -15.06 2.32 12.86
N ARG A 110 -16.28 2.79 12.59
CA ARG A 110 -17.53 2.20 13.15
C ARG A 110 -17.88 0.84 12.53
N LEU A 111 -16.88 0.05 12.15
CA LEU A 111 -17.02 -1.29 11.56
C LEU A 111 -17.11 -2.38 12.64
N ILE A 112 -16.91 -2.00 13.91
CA ILE A 112 -17.10 -2.78 15.12
C ILE A 112 -17.62 -1.85 16.23
#